data_AF-A0A935TCD8-F1
#
_entry.id   AF-A0A935TCD8-F1
#
_cell.length_a   1.000
_cell.length_b   1.000
_cell.length_c   1.000
_cell.angle_alpha   90.00
_cell.angle_beta   90.00
_cell.angle_gamma   90.00
#
_symmetry.space_group_name_H-M   'P 1'
#
loop_
_entity.id
_entity.type
_entity.pdbx_description
1 polymer ?
#
loop_
_entity_poly.entity_id
_entity_poly.type
_entity_poly.pdbx_seq_one_letter_code
_entity_poly.pdbx_strand_id
1 'polypeptide(L)'
;MQPNQSPGKLTAKVISSIDDYFKVINYDIVLVQGDITTVMAVSLVAFYHKIKVGSVEAGLGTFKIFSVSEEMNRVLTSRIAEPHLL
;
A
#
# COMPACT_ATOMS: atom_id res chain seq x y z
N MET A 1 1.51 14.22 -11.25
CA MET A 1 2.79 13.51 -11.04
C MET A 1 3.93 14.49 -11.23
N GLN A 2 4.96 14.45 -10.38
CA GLN A 2 6.16 15.26 -10.63
C GLN A 2 7.01 14.55 -11.69
N PRO A 3 7.48 15.24 -12.74
CA PRO A 3 8.38 14.65 -13.74
C PRO A 3 9.65 14.10 -13.07
N ASN A 4 10.13 12.95 -13.55
CA ASN A 4 11.40 12.32 -13.10
C ASN A 4 11.47 11.98 -11.60
N GLN A 5 10.34 11.76 -10.93
CA GLN A 5 10.33 11.31 -9.55
C GLN A 5 10.74 9.84 -9.47
N SER A 6 11.78 9.53 -8.70
CA SER A 6 12.16 8.13 -8.47
C SER A 6 11.11 7.42 -7.59
N PRO A 7 10.90 6.11 -7.78
CA PRO A 7 9.97 5.33 -6.94
C PRO A 7 10.24 5.52 -5.44
N GLY A 8 11.50 5.50 -5.01
CA GLY A 8 11.86 5.73 -3.60
C GLY A 8 11.44 7.11 -3.08
N LYS A 9 11.56 8.17 -3.88
CA LYS A 9 11.09 9.51 -3.50
C LYS A 9 9.57 9.58 -3.41
N LEU A 10 8.86 8.89 -4.31
CA LEU A 10 7.41 8.77 -4.25
C LEU A 10 6.98 8.02 -2.99
N THR A 11 7.58 6.86 -2.71
CA THR A 11 7.31 6.05 -1.52
C THR A 11 7.48 6.86 -0.25
N ALA A 12 8.63 7.53 -0.07
CA ALA A 12 8.90 8.35 1.10
C ALA A 12 7.84 9.45 1.30
N LYS A 13 7.48 10.15 0.21
CA LYS A 13 6.46 11.20 0.27
C LYS A 13 5.09 10.67 0.69
N VAL A 14 4.65 9.55 0.11
CA VAL A 14 3.35 8.96 0.43
C VAL A 14 3.33 8.49 1.88
N ILE A 15 4.36 7.78 2.34
CA ILE A 15 4.46 7.30 3.71
C ILE A 15 4.34 8.46 4.70
N SER A 16 5.16 9.51 4.56
CA SER A 16 5.11 10.66 5.48
C SER A 16 3.75 11.35 5.46
N SER A 17 3.15 11.53 4.28
CA SER A 17 1.88 12.24 4.14
C SER A 17 0.71 11.46 4.76
N ILE A 18 0.69 10.13 4.60
CA ILE A 18 -0.37 9.27 5.15
C ILE A 18 -0.17 9.07 6.65
N ASP A 19 1.07 8.98 7.12
CA ASP A 19 1.38 8.86 8.55
C ASP A 19 0.85 10.07 9.34
N ASP A 20 1.06 11.28 8.82
CA ASP A 20 0.51 12.49 9.43
C ASP A 20 -1.03 12.53 9.39
N TYR A 21 -1.63 12.00 8.32
CA TYR A 21 -3.08 11.93 8.17
C TYR A 21 -3.73 10.91 9.12
N PHE A 22 -3.08 9.78 9.38
CA PHE A 22 -3.60 8.76 10.30
C PHE A 22 -3.44 9.15 11.78
N LYS A 23 -2.51 10.05 12.13
CA LYS A 23 -2.39 10.57 13.51
C LYS A 23 -3.57 11.43 13.94
N VAL A 24 -4.27 12.05 13.00
CA VAL A 24 -5.31 13.05 13.30
C VAL A 24 -6.72 12.49 13.23
N ILE A 25 -6.91 11.31 12.62
CA ILE A 25 -8.22 10.69 12.42
C ILE A 25 -8.12 9.21 12.78
N ASN A 26 -9.07 8.71 13.57
CA ASN A 26 -9.19 7.28 13.86
C ASN A 26 -9.93 6.58 12.71
N TYR A 27 -9.26 5.64 12.05
CA TYR A 27 -9.84 4.77 11.04
C TYR A 27 -9.96 3.35 11.58
N ASP A 28 -11.12 2.72 11.40
CA ASP A 28 -11.30 1.30 11.71
C ASP A 28 -10.72 0.42 10.59
N ILE A 29 -10.83 0.88 9.34
CA ILE A 29 -10.40 0.15 8.15
C ILE A 29 -9.92 1.12 7.06
N VAL A 30 -8.93 0.68 6.29
CA VAL A 30 -8.44 1.31 5.06
C VAL A 30 -8.65 0.34 3.91
N LEU A 31 -9.29 0.82 2.84
CA LEU A 31 -9.45 0.05 1.61
C LEU A 31 -8.45 0.52 0.56
N VAL A 32 -7.79 -0.43 -0.09
CA VAL A 32 -6.83 -0.18 -1.16
C VAL A 32 -7.17 -1.01 -2.40
N GLN A 33 -6.82 -0.50 -3.58
CA GLN A 33 -7.11 -1.15 -4.86
C GLN A 33 -5.91 -1.03 -5.81
N GLY A 34 -5.59 -2.14 -6.48
CA GLY A 34 -4.48 -2.25 -7.43
C GLY A 34 -3.15 -2.61 -6.76
N ASP A 35 -2.06 -2.36 -7.47
CA ASP A 35 -0.70 -2.81 -7.13
C ASP A 35 0.38 -1.74 -7.38
N ILE A 36 -0.01 -0.47 -7.34
CA ILE A 36 0.93 0.65 -7.47
C ILE A 36 1.62 0.99 -6.14
N THR A 37 2.70 1.77 -6.20
CA THR A 37 3.50 2.16 -5.02
C THR A 37 2.67 2.80 -3.91
N THR A 38 1.67 3.61 -4.25
CA THR A 38 0.78 4.23 -3.26
C THR A 38 0.00 3.19 -2.46
N VAL A 39 -0.48 2.12 -3.09
CA VAL A 39 -1.23 1.03 -2.43
C VAL A 39 -0.37 0.34 -1.38
N MET A 40 0.85 -0.04 -1.77
CA MET A 40 1.82 -0.64 -0.86
C MET A 40 2.18 0.32 0.29
N ALA A 41 2.44 1.59 0.00
CA ALA A 41 2.82 2.57 1.01
C ALA A 41 1.70 2.84 2.03
N VAL A 42 0.46 3.03 1.57
CA VAL A 42 -0.71 3.24 2.44
C VAL A 42 -0.96 2.02 3.31
N SER A 43 -0.88 0.81 2.74
CA SER A 43 -1.05 -0.43 3.50
C SER A 43 -0.01 -0.57 4.61
N LEU A 44 1.25 -0.24 4.31
CA LEU A 44 2.33 -0.27 5.30
C LEU A 44 2.10 0.73 6.45
N VAL A 45 1.66 1.95 6.14
CA VAL A 45 1.35 2.94 7.18
C VAL A 45 0.15 2.51 8.02
N ALA A 46 -0.91 1.98 7.39
CA ALA A 46 -2.07 1.45 8.12
C ALA A 46 -1.65 0.34 9.10
N PHE A 47 -0.75 -0.55 8.67
CA PHE A 47 -0.16 -1.57 9.53
C PHE A 47 0.57 -0.98 10.75
N TYR A 48 1.37 0.07 10.58
CA TYR A 48 2.05 0.75 11.70
C TYR A 48 1.08 1.34 12.72
N HIS A 49 -0.05 1.86 12.26
CA HIS A 49 -1.12 2.40 13.11
C HIS A 49 -2.10 1.34 13.63
N LYS A 50 -1.89 0.06 13.30
CA LYS A 50 -2.78 -1.07 13.64
C LYS A 50 -4.20 -0.89 13.10
N ILE A 51 -4.33 -0.24 11.95
CA ILE A 51 -5.59 -0.08 11.23
C ILE A 51 -5.76 -1.26 10.29
N LYS A 52 -6.97 -1.82 10.21
CA LYS A 52 -7.27 -2.94 9.32
C LYS A 52 -7.13 -2.53 7.86
N VAL A 53 -6.65 -3.43 7.01
CA VAL A 53 -6.49 -3.17 5.57
C VAL A 53 -7.32 -4.17 4.77
N GLY A 54 -8.23 -3.68 3.94
CA GLY A 54 -8.94 -4.47 2.93
C GLY A 54 -8.37 -4.19 1.53
N SER A 55 -8.00 -5.25 0.79
CA SER A 55 -7.55 -5.13 -0.60
C SER A 55 -8.64 -5.58 -1.56
N VAL A 56 -9.10 -4.69 -2.43
CA VAL A 56 -10.21 -4.94 -3.38
C VAL A 56 -9.82 -5.95 -4.47
N GLU A 57 -8.53 -6.00 -4.85
CA GLU A 57 -8.03 -6.83 -5.95
C GLU A 57 -6.99 -7.86 -5.47
N ALA A 58 -7.33 -8.62 -4.44
CA ALA A 58 -6.49 -9.73 -4.00
C ALA A 58 -6.59 -10.91 -4.98
N GLY A 59 -5.55 -11.23 -5.76
CA GLY A 59 -5.46 -12.59 -6.31
C GLY A 59 -4.67 -12.89 -7.58
N LEU A 60 -4.23 -11.91 -8.39
CA LEU A 60 -3.54 -12.22 -9.64
C LEU A 60 -2.08 -11.77 -9.61
N GLY A 61 -1.16 -12.71 -9.86
CA GLY A 61 0.26 -12.48 -9.77
C GLY A 61 1.10 -13.14 -10.83
N THR A 62 2.19 -12.48 -11.18
CA THR A 62 3.19 -12.92 -12.16
C THR A 62 4.34 -13.71 -11.54
N PHE A 63 4.51 -13.64 -10.22
CA PHE A 63 5.62 -14.20 -9.43
C PHE A 63 7.02 -13.67 -9.80
N LYS A 64 7.10 -12.60 -10.59
CA LYS A 64 8.36 -11.98 -11.06
C LYS A 64 8.75 -10.74 -10.24
N ILE A 65 9.10 -10.96 -8.97
CA ILE A 65 9.29 -9.89 -7.96
C ILE A 65 10.36 -8.84 -8.29
N PHE A 66 11.39 -9.17 -9.08
CA PHE A 66 12.45 -8.23 -9.45
C PHE A 66 12.27 -7.61 -10.84
N SER A 67 11.37 -8.16 -11.66
CA SER A 67 11.15 -7.70 -13.03
C SER A 67 9.93 -6.79 -13.16
N VAL A 68 9.01 -6.86 -12.21
CA VAL A 68 7.74 -6.13 -12.21
C VAL A 68 7.55 -5.50 -10.84
N SER A 69 7.66 -4.18 -10.73
CA SER A 69 7.50 -3.48 -9.45
C SER A 69 6.09 -3.65 -8.86
N GLU A 70 5.09 -3.74 -9.73
CA GLU A 70 3.68 -3.98 -9.35
C GLU A 70 3.54 -5.32 -8.61
N GLU A 71 4.27 -6.35 -9.03
CA GLU A 71 4.30 -7.65 -8.34
C GLU A 71 4.76 -7.52 -6.89
N MET A 72 5.84 -6.77 -6.65
CA MET A 72 6.37 -6.55 -5.31
C MET A 72 5.36 -5.77 -4.45
N ASN A 73 4.79 -4.69 -4.98
CA ASN A 73 3.79 -3.89 -4.28
C ASN A 73 2.56 -4.73 -3.91
N ARG A 74 2.07 -5.56 -4.84
CA ARG A 74 0.94 -6.46 -4.61
C ARG A 74 1.28 -7.48 -3.52
N VAL A 75 2.42 -8.16 -3.61
CA VAL A 75 2.83 -9.17 -2.63
C VAL A 75 2.91 -8.57 -1.23
N LEU A 76 3.54 -7.40 -1.08
CA LEU A 76 3.63 -6.71 0.21
C LEU A 76 2.25 -6.31 0.74
N THR A 77 1.40 -5.75 -0.12
CA THR A 77 0.03 -5.35 0.22
C THR A 77 -0.79 -6.56 0.66
N SER A 78 -0.75 -7.67 -0.08
CA SER A 78 -1.49 -8.90 0.24
C SER A 78 -1.04 -9.55 1.55
N ARG A 79 0.20 -9.32 2.00
CA ARG A 79 0.68 -9.81 3.31
C ARG A 79 0.21 -8.95 4.48
N ILE A 80 -0.18 -7.70 4.22
CA ILE A 80 -0.70 -6.77 5.21
C ILE A 80 -2.22 -6.83 5.29
N ALA A 81 -2.90 -6.94 4.15
CA ALA A 81 -4.35 -6.97 4.07
C ALA A 81 -4.94 -8.16 4.85
N GLU A 82 -6.04 -7.96 5.58
CA GLU A 82 -6.73 -9.06 6.24
C GLU A 82 -7.41 -9.94 5.18
N PRO A 83 -7.21 -11.27 5.21
CA PRO A 83 -7.95 -12.18 4.35
C PRO A 83 -9.45 -12.08 4.63
N HIS A 84 -10.28 -12.02 3.58
CA HIS A 84 -11.75 -12.00 3.65
C HIS A 84 -12.39 -10.70 4.17
N LEU A 85 -11.66 -9.59 4.23
CA LEU A 85 -12.24 -8.27 4.51
C LEU A 85 -13.10 -7.74 3.35
N LEU A 86 -12.96 -8.32 2.15
CA LEU A 86 -13.69 -8.00 0.91
C LEU A 86 -13.91 -9.27 0.08
#